data_AF-A0A7C2YTT5-F1
#
_entry.id   AF-A0A7C2YTT5-F1
#
_cell.length_a   1.000
_cell.length_b   1.000
_cell.length_c   1.000
_cell.angle_alpha   90.00
_cell.angle_beta   90.00
_cell.angle_gamma   90.00
#
_symmetry.space_group_name_H-M   'P 1'
#
loop_
_entity.id
_entity.type
_entity.pdbx_description
1 polymer ?
#
loop_
_entity_poly.entity_id
_entity_poly.type
_entity_poly.pdbx_seq_one_letter_code
_entity_poly.pdbx_strand_id
1 'polypeptide(L)' 'MKSILDRSFRYTPSAETDLRKTFARIRRAQRVGASEAAHNNNIAHLKRESGSRRAKRLTPGKL' A
#
# COMPACT_ATOMS: atom_id res chain seq x y z
N MET A 1 15.58 2.78 8.19
CA MET A 1 16.79 2.12 8.75
C MET A 1 17.88 3.15 8.84
N LYS A 2 18.72 3.10 9.87
CA LYS A 2 19.90 3.98 9.96
C LYS A 2 20.98 3.49 8.98
N SER A 3 21.72 4.42 8.39
CA SER A 3 22.87 4.10 7.53
C SER A 3 23.99 3.48 8.35
N ILE A 4 24.78 2.59 7.77
CA ILE A 4 25.96 2.01 8.45
C ILE A 4 27.05 3.06 8.72
N LEU A 5 27.03 4.17 7.99
CA LEU A 5 27.96 5.30 8.18
C LEU A 5 27.46 6.31 9.22
N ASP A 6 26.25 6.12 9.75
CA ASP A 6 25.72 6.96 10.81
C ASP A 6 26.44 6.62 12.12
N ARG A 7 27.00 7.62 12.79
CA ARG A 7 27.70 7.44 14.07
C ARG A 7 26.78 6.95 15.20
N SER A 8 25.47 7.10 15.04
CA SER A 8 24.45 6.55 15.94
C SER A 8 24.03 5.11 15.60
N PHE A 9 24.64 4.50 14.58
CA PHE A 9 24.41 3.11 14.21
C PHE A 9 25.02 2.17 15.26
N ARG A 10 24.18 1.31 15.83
CA ARG A 10 24.59 0.23 16.72
C ARG A 10 24.33 -1.08 15.98
N TYR A 11 25.38 -1.86 15.71
CA TYR A 11 25.22 -3.19 15.14
C TYR A 11 24.57 -4.11 16.17
N THR A 12 23.56 -4.86 15.74
CA THR A 12 22.94 -5.91 16.57
C THR A 12 23.24 -7.25 15.89
N PRO A 13 23.93 -8.18 16.58
CA PRO A 13 24.19 -9.51 16.05
C PRO A 13 22.91 -10.22 15.63
N SER A 14 23.00 -11.05 14.58
CA SER A 14 21.86 -11.83 14.08
C SER A 14 21.29 -12.78 15.13
N ALA A 15 22.14 -13.33 16.01
CA ALA A 15 21.74 -14.23 17.11
C ALA A 15 20.93 -13.54 18.21
N GLU A 16 21.15 -12.24 18.43
CA GLU A 16 20.43 -11.42 19.42
C GLU A 16 19.15 -10.82 18.85
N THR A 17 18.94 -10.95 17.53
CA THR A 17 17.74 -10.46 16.88
C THR A 17 16.56 -11.37 17.23
N ASP A 18 15.57 -10.81 17.93
CA ASP A 18 14.32 -11.52 18.21
C ASP A 18 13.55 -11.75 16.89
N LEU A 19 13.74 -12.93 16.31
CA LEU A 19 13.12 -13.34 15.05
C LEU A 19 11.60 -13.32 15.15
N ARG A 20 11.03 -13.71 16.29
CA ARG A 20 9.56 -13.73 16.49
C ARG A 20 8.98 -12.33 16.36
N LYS A 21 9.59 -11.35 17.02
CA LYS A 21 9.19 -9.93 16.89
C LYS A 21 9.40 -9.39 15.49
N THR A 22 10.50 -9.79 14.84
CA THR A 22 10.84 -9.34 13.48
C THR A 22 9.79 -9.80 12.47
N PHE A 23 9.45 -11.08 12.46
CA PHE A 23 8.42 -11.62 11.58
C PHE A 23 7.02 -11.12 11.95
N ALA A 24 6.71 -10.91 13.24
CA ALA A 24 5.46 -10.29 13.65
C ALA A 24 5.32 -8.85 13.10
N ARG A 25 6.39 -8.06 13.15
CA ARG A 25 6.44 -6.71 12.59
C ARG A 25 6.27 -6.72 11.07
N ILE A 26 6.95 -7.62 10.36
CA ILE A 26 6.83 -7.77 8.90
C ILE A 26 5.40 -8.12 8.52
N ARG A 27 4.79 -9.12 9.18
CA ARG A 27 3.40 -9.50 8.91
C ARG A 27 2.42 -8.35 9.15
N ARG A 28 2.63 -7.54 10.19
CA ARG A 28 1.82 -6.35 10.45
C ARG A 28 1.98 -5.30 9.33
N ALA A 29 3.21 -5.03 8.90
CA ALA A 29 3.49 -4.11 7.81
C ALA A 29 2.87 -4.58 6.48
N GLN A 30 2.95 -5.88 6.17
CA GLN A 30 2.31 -6.47 4.99
C GLN A 30 0.79 -6.31 5.02
N ARG A 31 0.15 -6.51 6.19
CA ARG A 31 -1.30 -6.30 6.34
C ARG A 31 -1.70 -4.85 6.10
N VAL A 32 -0.92 -3.89 6.61
CA VAL A 32 -1.18 -2.46 6.38
C VAL A 32 -1.01 -2.10 4.90
N GLY A 33 0.09 -2.51 4.26
CA GLY A 33 0.30 -2.27 2.83
C GLY A 33 -0.76 -2.94 1.94
N ALA A 34 -1.23 -4.15 2.31
CA ALA A 34 -2.33 -4.81 1.60
C ALA A 34 -3.66 -4.05 1.77
N SER A 35 -3.93 -3.50 2.94
CA SER A 35 -5.12 -2.68 3.18
C SER A 35 -5.09 -1.35 2.41
N GLU A 36 -3.93 -0.71 2.32
CA GLU A 36 -3.73 0.50 1.51
C GLU A 36 -3.88 0.20 0.01
N ALA A 37 -3.32 -0.90 -0.48
CA ALA A 37 -3.52 -1.34 -1.85
C ALA A 37 -5.00 -1.61 -2.17
N ALA A 38 -5.71 -2.29 -1.28
CA ALA A 38 -7.16 -2.52 -1.42
C ALA A 38 -7.97 -1.22 -1.40
N HIS A 39 -7.64 -0.28 -0.51
CA HIS A 39 -8.26 1.04 -0.44
C HIS A 39 -8.09 1.83 -1.74
N ASN A 40 -6.87 1.85 -2.30
CA ASN A 40 -6.57 2.55 -3.55
C ASN A 40 -7.32 1.96 -4.75
N ASN A 41 -7.45 0.63 -4.81
CA ASN A 41 -8.19 -0.06 -5.87
C ASN A 41 -9.69 0.30 -5.85
N ASN A 42 -10.28 0.41 -4.66
CA ASN A 42 -11.68 0.81 -4.51
C ASN A 42 -11.93 2.24 -5.02
N ILE A 43 -11.01 3.18 -4.75
CA ILE A 43 -11.08 4.56 -5.27
C ILE A 43 -10.95 4.57 -6.81
N ALA A 44 -10.03 3.79 -7.37
CA ALA A 44 -9.86 3.69 -8.81
C ALA A 44 -11.11 3.16 -9.53
N HIS A 45 -11.81 2.19 -8.92
CA HIS A 45 -13.07 1.66 -9.45
C HIS A 45 -14.17 2.73 -9.49
N LEU A 46 -14.34 3.48 -8.40
CA LEU A 46 -15.33 4.58 -8.32
C LEU A 46 -15.09 5.68 -9.36
N LYS A 47 -13.82 6.04 -9.60
CA LYS A 47 -13.45 7.04 -10.61
C LYS A 47 -13.70 6.56 -12.05
N ARG A 48 -13.56 5.26 -12.29
CA ARG A 48 -13.88 4.63 -13.59
C ARG A 48 -15.38 4.65 -13.87
N GLU A 49 -16.19 4.35 -12.85
CA GLU A 49 -17.66 4.37 -13.00
C GLU A 49 -18.22 5.79 -13.22
N SER A 50 -17.69 6.79 -12.52
CA SER A 50 -18.14 8.17 -12.69
C SER A 50 -17.82 8.73 -14.08
N GLY A 51 -16.68 8.36 -14.66
CA GLY A 51 -16.34 8.66 -16.06
C GLY A 51 -17.26 7.97 -17.07
N SER A 52 -17.59 6.70 -16.85
CA SER A 52 -18.48 5.90 -17.69
C SER A 52 -19.93 6.44 -17.71
N ARG A 53 -20.47 6.82 -16.54
CA ARG A 53 -21.82 7.40 -16.45
C ARG A 53 -21.94 8.76 -17.14
N ARG A 54 -20.83 9.51 -17.25
CA ARG A 54 -20.79 10.79 -17.98
C ARG A 54 -20.80 10.57 -19.50
N ALA A 55 -20.10 9.57 -20.01
CA ALA A 55 -20.08 9.22 -21.43
C ALA A 55 -21.43 8.70 -21.95
N LYS A 56 -22.15 7.89 -21.16
CA LYS A 56 -23.47 7.36 -21.55
C LYS A 56 -24.61 8.40 -21.60
N ARG A 57 -24.39 9.60 -21.06
CA ARG A 57 -25.37 10.70 -21.09
C ARG A 57 -25.22 11.61 -22.32
N LEU A 58 -24.17 11.43 -23.12
CA LEU A 58 -23.80 12.32 -24.22
C LEU A 58 -24.05 11.74 -25.61
N THR A 59 -24.71 10.59 -25.74
CA THR A 59 -25.12 10.07 -27.06
C THR A 59 -26.44 10.72 -27.46
N PRO A 60 -26.47 11.61 -28.48
CA PRO A 60 -27.74 12.10 -29.01
C PRO A 60 -28.44 10.92 -29.70
N GLY A 61 -29.71 10.69 -29.34
CA GLY A 61 -30.55 9.71 -30.01
C GLY A 61 -30.69 10.06 -31.49
N LYS A 62 -30.48 9.06 -32.35
CA LYS A 62 -30.91 9.10 -33.75
C LYS A 62 -32.40 9.46 -33.78
N LEU A 63 -32.72 10.61 -34.35
CA LEU A 63 -34.01 10.92 -34.99
C LEU A 63 -33.83 10.75 -36.49
#